data_AF-A0A1U7TUU3-F1
#
_entry.id   AF-A0A1U7TUU3-F1
#
_cell.length_a   1.000
_cell.length_b   1.000
_cell.length_c   1.000
_cell.angle_alpha   90.00
_cell.angle_beta   90.00
_cell.angle_gamma   90.00
#
_symmetry.space_group_name_H-M   'P 1'
#
loop_
_entity.id
_entity.type
_entity.pdbx_description
1 polymer ?
#
loop_
_entity_poly.entity_id
_entity_poly.type
_entity_poly.pdbx_seq_one_letter_code
_entity_poly.pdbx_strand_id
1 'polypeptide(L)'
;MPAGGGRWWSFWEQRARQLQCQVRVKEERIAELETENAVLHLKLAEYQGRLDESRREAVQVRRLCNQQRCLQRNAHSAFSQLGRAAQKLKQDMMEFRSSSLILLRRYQDQHQHCVSEMVTAVRHVQLSGEALRACQSEAACLQRSLQEVSTRYQLEKQRRRSLHNSLVELKGNLRVHCRIRPLLPFDDEFDGTVLQNSSNSGEVTHAVDDETVLVKCDHSSYPPINKTYHFERVYGPADSQSDVFGEVCPLLTSLLDGYNVCVMAYGQTGSGKSHTMLGPSVQHGPALPSDSQSHLGIVPRAAEELFSGHAGDSSNCPGYGESQLAGTAGQQELERAQRAMEEQSAAHKSVGGT
;
A
#
# COMPACT_ATOMS: atom_id res chain seq x y z
N MET A 1 54.36 -148.22 -109.94
CA MET A 1 55.60 -148.07 -109.14
C MET A 1 56.71 -147.56 -110.07
N PRO A 2 57.66 -146.71 -109.64
CA PRO A 2 57.65 -145.77 -108.49
C PRO A 2 58.35 -144.39 -108.77
N ALA A 3 58.33 -143.48 -107.77
CA ALA A 3 59.20 -142.27 -107.55
C ALA A 3 59.20 -141.12 -108.59
N GLY A 4 59.23 -139.82 -108.28
CA GLY A 4 59.40 -139.00 -107.07
C GLY A 4 59.68 -137.56 -107.58
N GLY A 5 58.90 -136.54 -107.20
CA GLY A 5 59.28 -135.57 -106.15
C GLY A 5 60.22 -134.46 -106.66
N GLY A 6 59.76 -133.20 -106.72
CA GLY A 6 60.72 -132.07 -106.80
C GLY A 6 60.37 -130.78 -107.56
N ARG A 7 59.12 -130.53 -108.01
CA ARG A 7 58.79 -129.27 -108.72
C ARG A 7 57.62 -128.44 -108.20
N TRP A 8 56.95 -128.88 -107.13
CA TRP A 8 55.81 -128.15 -106.54
C TRP A 8 56.17 -127.20 -105.39
N TRP A 9 57.45 -127.14 -105.00
CA TRP A 9 57.91 -126.27 -103.90
C TRP A 9 58.13 -124.80 -104.33
N SER A 10 58.47 -124.51 -105.58
CA SER A 10 58.82 -123.14 -106.02
C SER A 10 57.64 -122.18 -106.21
N PHE A 11 56.45 -122.66 -106.57
CA PHE A 11 55.26 -121.83 -106.79
C PHE A 11 54.65 -121.31 -105.48
N TRP A 12 54.55 -122.19 -104.47
CA TRP A 12 54.06 -121.82 -103.15
C TRP A 12 55.06 -120.90 -102.42
N GLU A 13 56.36 -121.05 -102.67
CA GLU A 13 57.38 -120.17 -102.13
C GLU A 13 57.31 -118.74 -102.71
N GLN A 14 57.02 -118.60 -104.02
CA GLN A 14 56.88 -117.30 -104.66
C GLN A 14 55.61 -116.54 -104.22
N ARG A 15 54.48 -117.26 -104.06
CA ARG A 15 53.23 -116.70 -103.54
C ARG A 15 53.30 -116.37 -102.04
N ALA A 16 54.03 -117.18 -101.26
CA ALA A 16 54.34 -116.87 -99.86
C ALA A 16 55.18 -115.59 -99.74
N ARG A 17 56.20 -115.39 -100.59
CA ARG A 17 56.99 -114.15 -100.62
C ARG A 17 56.17 -112.92 -101.02
N GLN A 18 55.23 -113.05 -101.97
CA GLN A 18 54.39 -111.92 -102.39
C GLN A 18 53.38 -111.51 -101.29
N LEU A 19 52.77 -112.48 -100.62
CA LEU A 19 51.93 -112.21 -99.45
C LEU A 19 52.74 -111.64 -98.29
N GLN A 20 53.96 -112.13 -98.06
CA GLN A 20 54.89 -111.54 -97.09
C GLN A 20 55.21 -110.07 -97.38
N CYS A 21 55.49 -109.71 -98.65
CA CYS A 21 55.70 -108.30 -99.02
C CYS A 21 54.44 -107.44 -98.83
N GLN A 22 53.25 -107.94 -99.18
CA GLN A 22 52.01 -107.19 -98.93
C GLN A 22 51.70 -107.03 -97.44
N VAL A 23 51.95 -108.07 -96.65
CA VAL A 23 51.83 -108.01 -95.19
C VAL A 23 52.82 -106.98 -94.65
N ARG A 24 54.07 -107.00 -95.09
CA ARG A 24 55.09 -106.02 -94.66
C ARG A 24 54.71 -104.57 -95.01
N VAL A 25 54.23 -104.30 -96.23
CA VAL A 25 53.79 -102.95 -96.63
C VAL A 25 52.57 -102.50 -95.84
N LYS A 26 51.64 -103.41 -95.53
CA LYS A 26 50.48 -103.10 -94.70
C LYS A 26 50.88 -102.90 -93.23
N GLU A 27 51.84 -103.66 -92.72
CA GLU A 27 52.42 -103.48 -91.38
C GLU A 27 53.18 -102.16 -91.26
N GLU A 28 53.96 -101.78 -92.29
CA GLU A 28 54.62 -100.46 -92.39
C GLU A 28 53.56 -99.33 -92.39
N ARG A 29 52.45 -99.49 -93.13
CA ARG A 29 51.36 -98.49 -93.14
C ARG A 29 50.58 -98.44 -91.82
N ILE A 30 50.41 -99.56 -91.14
CA ILE A 30 49.80 -99.62 -89.80
C ILE A 30 50.71 -98.88 -88.83
N ALA A 31 52.03 -99.13 -88.86
CA ALA A 31 52.98 -98.43 -88.01
C ALA A 31 52.97 -96.91 -88.28
N GLU A 32 52.94 -96.47 -89.54
CA GLU A 32 52.80 -95.04 -89.89
C GLU A 32 51.50 -94.44 -89.32
N LEU A 33 50.35 -95.09 -89.53
CA LEU A 33 49.07 -94.61 -89.02
C LEU A 33 49.00 -94.64 -87.48
N GLU A 34 49.69 -95.58 -86.84
CA GLU A 34 49.85 -95.62 -85.39
C GLU A 34 50.71 -94.45 -84.90
N THR A 35 51.81 -94.12 -85.61
CA THR A 35 52.60 -92.92 -85.29
C THR A 35 51.82 -91.63 -85.54
N GLU A 36 51.04 -91.54 -86.62
CA GLU A 36 50.17 -90.40 -86.91
C GLU A 36 49.07 -90.27 -85.85
N ASN A 37 48.41 -91.38 -85.47
CA ASN A 37 47.45 -91.37 -84.37
C ASN A 37 48.09 -90.96 -83.05
N ALA A 38 49.28 -91.45 -82.73
CA ALA A 38 50.01 -91.05 -81.54
C ALA A 38 50.33 -89.55 -81.54
N VAL A 39 50.79 -89.01 -82.67
CA VAL A 39 51.07 -87.57 -82.84
C VAL A 39 49.79 -86.74 -82.75
N LEU A 40 48.68 -87.19 -83.32
CA LEU A 40 47.38 -86.52 -83.21
C LEU A 40 46.86 -86.54 -81.77
N HIS A 41 47.01 -87.64 -81.04
CA HIS A 41 46.67 -87.71 -79.62
C HIS A 41 47.52 -86.76 -78.77
N LEU A 42 48.82 -86.65 -79.06
CA LEU A 42 49.72 -85.68 -78.43
C LEU A 42 49.27 -84.23 -78.71
N LYS A 43 48.98 -83.90 -79.97
CA LYS A 43 48.47 -82.56 -80.34
C LYS A 43 47.12 -82.25 -79.70
N LEU A 44 46.20 -83.22 -79.63
CA LEU A 44 44.92 -83.05 -78.96
C LEU A 44 45.11 -82.77 -77.46
N ALA A 45 46.00 -83.50 -76.80
CA ALA A 45 46.34 -83.26 -75.39
C ALA A 45 46.97 -81.89 -75.18
N GLU A 46 47.84 -81.44 -76.08
CA GLU A 46 48.45 -80.10 -76.04
C GLU A 46 47.40 -78.99 -76.22
N TYR A 47 46.52 -79.10 -77.21
CA TYR A 47 45.43 -78.14 -77.42
C TYR A 47 44.43 -78.13 -76.26
N GLN A 48 44.10 -79.29 -75.69
CA GLN A 48 43.26 -79.38 -74.49
C GLN A 48 43.93 -78.69 -73.30
N GLY A 49 45.23 -78.92 -73.07
CA GLY A 49 45.99 -78.25 -72.01
C GLY A 49 45.96 -76.72 -72.16
N ARG A 50 46.19 -76.21 -73.37
CA ARG A 50 46.13 -74.76 -73.66
C ARG A 50 44.72 -74.18 -73.49
N LEU A 51 43.68 -74.91 -73.87
CA LEU A 51 42.29 -74.50 -73.64
C LEU A 51 41.94 -74.47 -72.16
N ASP A 52 42.39 -75.46 -71.38
CA ASP A 52 42.18 -75.51 -69.94
C ASP A 52 42.93 -74.39 -69.21
N GLU A 53 44.16 -74.07 -69.64
CA GLU A 53 44.93 -72.94 -69.11
C GLU A 53 44.24 -71.60 -69.42
N SER A 54 43.84 -71.36 -70.67
CA SER A 54 43.07 -70.18 -71.06
C SER A 54 41.72 -70.08 -70.31
N ARG A 55 41.06 -71.22 -70.06
CA ARG A 55 39.82 -71.29 -69.28
C ARG A 55 40.07 -70.94 -67.81
N ARG A 56 41.16 -71.44 -67.20
CA ARG A 56 41.55 -71.08 -65.82
C ARG A 56 41.86 -69.59 -65.71
N GLU A 57 42.61 -69.03 -66.66
CA GLU A 57 42.90 -67.60 -66.73
C GLU A 57 41.62 -66.76 -66.89
N ALA A 58 40.71 -67.16 -67.78
CA ALA A 58 39.43 -66.47 -67.98
C ALA A 58 38.56 -66.49 -66.71
N VAL A 59 38.54 -67.61 -65.97
CA VAL A 59 37.85 -67.70 -64.67
C VAL A 59 38.53 -66.81 -63.63
N GLN A 60 39.86 -66.76 -63.60
CA GLN A 60 40.63 -65.93 -62.68
C GLN A 60 40.40 -64.43 -62.95
N VAL A 61 40.46 -63.99 -64.20
CA VAL A 61 40.16 -62.60 -64.61
C VAL A 61 38.71 -62.24 -64.29
N ARG A 62 37.76 -63.16 -64.52
CA ARG A 62 36.35 -62.94 -64.18
C ARG A 62 36.15 -62.79 -62.66
N ARG A 63 36.88 -63.57 -61.85
CA ARG A 63 36.88 -63.45 -60.38
C ARG A 63 37.41 -62.09 -59.93
N LEU A 64 38.56 -61.66 -60.46
CA LEU A 64 39.17 -60.36 -60.13
C LEU A 64 38.27 -59.19 -60.56
N CYS A 65 37.71 -59.22 -61.77
CA CYS A 65 36.76 -58.22 -62.25
C CYS A 65 35.50 -58.15 -61.37
N ASN A 66 34.96 -59.30 -60.94
CA ASN A 66 33.82 -59.33 -60.04
C ASN A 66 34.17 -58.79 -58.65
N GLN A 67 35.34 -59.11 -58.13
CA GLN A 67 35.84 -58.58 -56.86
C GLN A 67 36.02 -57.05 -56.92
N GLN A 68 36.62 -56.53 -57.98
CA GLN A 68 36.79 -55.09 -58.17
C GLN A 68 35.45 -54.35 -58.33
N ARG A 69 34.48 -54.93 -59.04
CA ARG A 69 33.11 -54.39 -59.14
C ARG A 69 32.39 -54.39 -57.78
N CYS A 70 32.59 -55.42 -56.96
CA CYS A 70 32.03 -55.48 -55.60
C CYS A 70 32.64 -54.39 -54.71
N LEU A 71 33.97 -54.25 -54.71
CA LEU A 71 34.68 -53.19 -53.99
C LEU A 71 34.23 -51.80 -54.45
N GLN A 72 34.08 -51.56 -55.75
CA GLN A 72 33.58 -50.28 -56.28
C GLN A 72 32.15 -49.98 -55.82
N ARG A 73 31.24 -50.97 -55.84
CA ARG A 73 29.86 -50.78 -55.36
C ARG A 73 29.81 -50.50 -53.85
N ASN A 74 30.62 -51.22 -53.07
CA ASN A 74 30.72 -51.02 -51.63
C ASN A 74 31.31 -49.64 -51.30
N ALA A 75 32.33 -49.21 -52.05
CA ALA A 75 32.89 -47.87 -51.92
C ALA A 75 31.83 -46.81 -52.28
N HIS A 76 31.12 -46.96 -53.40
CA HIS A 76 30.07 -46.02 -53.81
C HIS A 76 28.92 -45.92 -52.80
N SER A 77 28.48 -47.05 -52.25
CA SER A 77 27.42 -47.07 -51.24
C SER A 77 27.90 -46.42 -49.94
N ALA A 78 29.14 -46.69 -49.50
CA ALA A 78 29.75 -46.06 -48.35
C ALA A 78 29.91 -44.54 -48.52
N PHE A 79 30.41 -44.07 -49.68
CA PHE A 79 30.49 -42.64 -49.98
C PHE A 79 29.12 -41.96 -50.01
N SER A 80 28.12 -42.62 -50.58
CA SER A 80 26.74 -42.10 -50.61
C SER A 80 26.14 -42.01 -49.20
N GLN A 81 26.42 -42.99 -48.33
CA GLN A 81 26.01 -42.96 -46.92
C GLN A 81 26.72 -41.84 -46.15
N LEU A 82 28.03 -41.69 -46.35
CA LEU A 82 28.84 -40.66 -45.70
C LEU A 82 28.43 -39.25 -46.15
N GLY A 83 28.13 -39.08 -47.44
CA GLY A 83 27.58 -37.83 -47.97
C GLY A 83 26.23 -37.47 -47.36
N ARG A 84 25.30 -38.44 -47.23
CA ARG A 84 24.03 -38.22 -46.53
C ARG A 84 24.22 -37.88 -45.06
N ALA A 85 25.13 -38.56 -44.36
CA ALA A 85 25.44 -38.28 -42.96
C ALA A 85 26.03 -36.87 -42.78
N ALA A 86 26.95 -36.45 -43.65
CA ALA A 86 27.53 -35.11 -43.63
C ALA A 86 26.48 -34.02 -43.93
N GLN A 87 25.57 -34.27 -44.87
CA GLN A 87 24.47 -33.36 -45.20
C GLN A 87 23.52 -33.18 -44.01
N LYS A 88 23.18 -34.28 -43.33
CA LYS A 88 22.34 -34.26 -42.13
C LYS A 88 23.02 -33.50 -40.99
N LEU A 89 24.29 -33.80 -40.70
CA LEU A 89 25.06 -33.10 -39.67
C LEU A 89 25.13 -31.58 -39.95
N LYS A 90 25.25 -31.18 -41.23
CA LYS A 90 25.24 -29.77 -41.62
C LYS A 90 23.89 -29.10 -41.32
N GLN A 91 22.78 -29.78 -41.59
CA GLN A 91 21.44 -29.29 -41.23
C GLN A 91 21.28 -29.16 -39.73
N ASP A 92 21.62 -30.21 -38.98
CA ASP A 92 21.54 -30.23 -37.52
C ASP A 92 22.38 -29.11 -36.89
N MET A 93 23.59 -28.85 -37.43
CA MET A 93 24.45 -27.76 -36.94
C MET A 93 23.88 -26.37 -37.26
N MET A 94 23.23 -26.19 -38.42
CA MET A 94 22.59 -24.92 -38.77
C MET A 94 21.34 -24.66 -37.93
N GLU A 95 20.57 -25.71 -37.62
CA GLU A 95 19.43 -25.65 -36.72
C GLU A 95 19.86 -25.34 -35.29
N PHE A 96 20.90 -26.02 -34.79
CA PHE A 96 21.48 -25.71 -33.49
C PHE A 96 21.99 -24.26 -33.40
N ARG A 97 22.62 -23.76 -34.47
CA ARG A 97 23.07 -22.36 -34.54
C ARG A 97 21.90 -21.37 -34.53
N SER A 98 20.82 -21.64 -35.26
CA SER A 98 19.66 -20.74 -35.26
C SER A 98 18.94 -20.76 -33.90
N SER A 99 18.79 -21.94 -33.29
CA SER A 99 18.21 -22.08 -31.95
C SER A 99 19.03 -21.36 -30.88
N SER A 100 20.36 -21.49 -30.89
CA SER A 100 21.24 -20.81 -29.93
C SER A 100 21.21 -19.29 -30.07
N LEU A 101 21.17 -18.75 -31.30
CA LEU A 101 21.02 -17.32 -31.54
C LEU A 101 19.68 -16.77 -31.03
N ILE A 102 18.58 -17.50 -31.25
CA ILE A 102 17.25 -17.11 -30.75
C ILE A 102 17.24 -17.11 -29.22
N LEU A 103 17.83 -18.14 -28.59
CA LEU A 103 17.91 -18.24 -27.14
C LEU A 103 18.72 -17.09 -26.53
N LEU A 104 19.88 -16.78 -27.11
CA LEU A 104 20.71 -15.65 -26.68
C LEU A 104 19.97 -14.32 -26.79
N ARG A 105 19.25 -14.10 -27.90
CA ARG A 105 18.47 -12.88 -28.09
C ARG A 105 17.33 -12.74 -27.08
N ARG A 106 16.58 -13.83 -26.85
CA ARG A 106 15.54 -13.86 -25.80
C ARG A 106 16.11 -13.57 -24.42
N TYR A 107 17.26 -14.16 -24.09
CA TYR A 107 17.93 -13.93 -22.82
C TYR A 107 18.36 -12.46 -22.66
N GLN A 108 18.89 -11.86 -23.73
CA GLN A 108 19.28 -10.45 -23.74
C GLN A 108 18.07 -9.52 -23.59
N ASP A 109 16.98 -9.77 -24.31
CA ASP A 109 15.74 -8.98 -24.23
C ASP A 109 15.12 -9.08 -22.83
N GLN A 110 15.10 -10.29 -22.24
CA GLN A 110 14.60 -10.51 -20.88
C GLN A 110 15.44 -9.79 -19.83
N HIS A 111 16.77 -9.77 -19.98
CA HIS A 111 17.65 -9.00 -19.09
C HIS A 111 17.46 -7.51 -19.24
N GLN A 112 17.36 -6.99 -20.47
CA GLN A 112 17.07 -5.57 -20.68
C GLN A 112 15.74 -5.17 -20.07
N HIS A 113 14.71 -6.02 -20.19
CA HIS A 113 13.42 -5.77 -19.59
C HIS A 113 13.50 -5.73 -18.06
N CYS A 114 14.12 -6.74 -17.45
CA CYS A 114 14.28 -6.81 -15.99
C CYS A 114 15.06 -5.61 -15.45
N VAL A 115 16.17 -5.23 -16.11
CA VAL A 115 16.96 -4.04 -15.71
C VAL A 115 16.13 -2.76 -15.85
N SER A 116 15.34 -2.61 -16.92
CA SER A 116 14.48 -1.45 -17.11
C SER A 116 13.42 -1.35 -16.00
N GLU A 117 12.78 -2.46 -15.64
CA GLU A 117 11.82 -2.50 -14.54
C GLU A 117 12.45 -2.16 -13.18
N MET A 118 13.67 -2.68 -12.94
CA MET A 118 14.40 -2.33 -11.71
C MET A 118 14.73 -0.83 -11.67
N VAL A 119 15.16 -0.23 -12.77
CA VAL A 119 15.47 1.21 -12.84
C VAL A 119 14.22 2.06 -12.61
N THR A 120 13.07 1.70 -13.21
CA THR A 120 11.82 2.44 -12.99
C THR A 120 11.32 2.29 -11.56
N ALA A 121 11.41 1.10 -10.97
CA ALA A 121 11.06 0.87 -9.57
C ALA A 121 11.94 1.69 -8.61
N VAL A 122 13.27 1.69 -8.82
CA VAL A 122 14.21 2.49 -8.02
C VAL A 122 13.91 3.98 -8.13
N ARG A 123 13.64 4.48 -9.35
CA ARG A 123 13.28 5.89 -9.56
C ARG A 123 11.98 6.26 -8.84
N HIS A 124 10.99 5.37 -8.86
CA HIS A 124 9.74 5.61 -8.15
C HIS A 124 9.94 5.66 -6.64
N VAL A 125 10.74 4.75 -6.08
CA VAL A 125 11.09 4.76 -4.64
C VAL A 125 11.84 6.04 -4.26
N GLN A 126 12.76 6.52 -5.11
CA GLN A 126 13.48 7.77 -4.88
C GLN A 126 12.54 8.98 -4.84
N LEU A 127 11.64 9.12 -5.82
CA LEU A 127 10.66 10.21 -5.87
C LEU A 127 9.70 10.15 -4.67
N SER A 128 9.20 8.96 -4.32
CA SER A 128 8.37 8.78 -3.13
C SER A 128 9.12 9.13 -1.84
N GLY A 129 10.41 8.79 -1.75
CA GLY A 129 11.26 9.15 -0.62
C GLY A 129 11.54 10.65 -0.51
N GLU A 130 11.62 11.38 -1.63
CA GLU A 130 11.70 12.85 -1.65
C GLU A 130 10.39 13.49 -1.16
N ALA A 131 9.25 13.02 -1.67
CA ALA A 131 7.93 13.50 -1.23
C ALA A 131 7.71 13.23 0.27
N LEU A 132 8.07 12.04 0.75
CA LEU A 132 7.94 11.71 2.17
C LEU A 132 8.81 12.61 3.05
N ARG A 133 10.06 12.90 2.65
CA ARG A 133 10.94 13.82 3.37
C ARG A 133 10.38 15.25 3.39
N ALA A 134 9.81 15.71 2.29
CA ALA A 134 9.15 17.01 2.24
C ALA A 134 7.96 17.07 3.21
N CYS A 135 7.06 16.09 3.17
CA CYS A 135 5.93 15.99 4.09
C CYS A 135 6.38 15.91 5.57
N GLN A 136 7.43 15.14 5.87
CA GLN A 136 7.99 15.06 7.22
C GLN A 136 8.54 16.42 7.70
N SER A 137 9.23 17.16 6.83
CA SER A 137 9.76 18.48 7.16
C SER A 137 8.65 19.50 7.43
N GLU A 138 7.56 19.44 6.66
CA GLU A 138 6.39 20.29 6.83
C GLU A 138 5.64 19.96 8.13
N ALA A 139 5.41 18.67 8.40
CA ALA A 139 4.82 18.21 9.66
C ALA A 139 5.64 18.68 10.88
N ALA A 140 6.98 18.59 10.81
CA ALA A 140 7.86 19.08 11.86
C ALA A 140 7.85 20.62 12.00
N CYS A 141 7.58 21.36 10.92
CA CYS A 141 7.39 22.81 10.96
C CYS A 141 6.07 23.17 11.64
N LEU A 142 4.97 22.52 11.24
CA LEU A 142 3.65 22.72 11.81
C LEU A 142 3.62 22.36 13.30
N GLN A 143 4.25 21.25 13.71
CA GLN A 143 4.37 20.87 15.12
C GLN A 143 5.07 21.95 15.95
N ARG A 144 6.16 22.54 15.43
CA ARG A 144 6.86 23.65 16.12
C ARG A 144 5.98 24.89 16.23
N SER A 145 5.29 25.25 15.15
CA SER A 145 4.36 26.38 15.15
C SER A 145 3.23 26.19 16.16
N LEU A 146 2.63 25.00 16.23
CA LEU A 146 1.61 24.67 17.22
C LEU A 146 2.13 24.77 18.65
N GLN A 147 3.33 24.25 18.91
CA GLN A 147 3.96 24.35 20.23
C GLN A 147 4.23 25.82 20.60
N GLU A 148 4.69 26.63 19.65
CA GLU A 148 4.93 28.06 19.85
C GLU A 148 3.63 28.83 20.12
N VAL A 149 2.56 28.57 19.37
CA VAL A 149 1.26 29.20 19.60
C VAL A 149 0.66 28.77 20.94
N SER A 150 0.75 27.49 21.29
CA SER A 150 0.26 26.97 22.58
C SER A 150 0.98 27.61 23.76
N THR A 151 2.31 27.71 23.71
CA THR A 151 3.11 28.34 24.78
C THR A 151 2.81 29.83 24.91
N ARG A 152 2.69 30.56 23.79
CA ARG A 152 2.26 31.97 23.80
C ARG A 152 0.86 32.14 24.37
N TYR A 153 -0.10 31.29 23.98
CA TYR A 153 -1.45 31.31 24.51
C TYR A 153 -1.48 31.09 26.02
N GLN A 154 -0.72 30.11 26.54
CA GLN A 154 -0.64 29.86 27.98
C GLN A 154 -0.07 31.08 28.73
N LEU A 155 1.00 31.68 28.22
CA LEU A 155 1.60 32.87 28.81
C LEU A 155 0.61 34.04 28.84
N GLU A 156 -0.10 34.26 27.73
CA GLU A 156 -1.07 35.34 27.64
C GLU A 156 -2.29 35.09 28.53
N LYS A 157 -2.74 33.84 28.65
CA LYS A 157 -3.78 33.43 29.60
C LYS A 157 -3.37 33.71 31.05
N GLN A 158 -2.12 33.43 31.41
CA GLN A 158 -1.57 33.76 32.73
C GLN A 158 -1.49 35.28 32.97
N ARG A 159 -1.02 36.05 31.96
CA ARG A 159 -0.99 37.51 32.03
C ARG A 159 -2.38 38.10 32.19
N ARG A 160 -3.35 37.65 31.39
CA ARG A 160 -4.77 38.05 31.51
C ARG A 160 -5.27 37.81 32.93
N ARG A 161 -5.03 36.62 33.50
CA ARG A 161 -5.43 36.28 34.87
C ARG A 161 -4.80 37.22 35.91
N SER A 162 -3.50 37.50 35.80
CA SER A 162 -2.79 38.40 36.72
C SER A 162 -3.30 39.85 36.63
N LEU A 163 -3.48 40.37 35.42
CA LEU A 163 -4.00 41.71 35.19
C LEU A 163 -5.45 41.84 35.64
N HIS A 164 -6.28 40.83 35.35
CA HIS A 164 -7.67 40.79 35.80
C HIS A 164 -7.77 40.79 37.33
N ASN A 165 -6.98 39.96 38.01
CA ASN A 165 -6.94 39.95 39.47
C ASN A 165 -6.51 41.32 40.04
N SER A 166 -5.47 41.92 39.46
CA SER A 166 -5.00 43.25 39.88
C SER A 166 -6.06 44.33 39.69
N LEU A 167 -6.80 44.30 38.57
CA LEU A 167 -7.91 45.23 38.32
C LEU A 167 -9.05 45.05 39.32
N VAL A 168 -9.38 43.80 39.66
CA VAL A 168 -10.42 43.50 40.65
C VAL A 168 -10.01 43.97 42.04
N GLU A 169 -8.76 43.75 42.45
CA GLU A 169 -8.19 44.21 43.71
C GLU A 169 -8.15 45.73 43.81
N LEU A 170 -7.75 46.43 42.72
CA LEU A 170 -7.71 47.90 42.68
C LEU A 170 -9.10 48.54 42.81
N LYS A 171 -10.13 47.90 42.23
CA LYS A 171 -11.53 48.30 42.45
C LYS A 171 -12.03 47.97 43.87
N GLY A 172 -11.35 47.07 44.58
CA GLY A 172 -11.71 46.62 45.93
C GLY A 172 -12.35 45.24 45.95
N ASN A 173 -11.96 44.43 46.95
CA ASN A 173 -12.45 43.06 47.17
C ASN A 173 -13.82 43.02 47.84
N LEU A 174 -14.23 44.12 48.48
CA LEU A 174 -15.56 44.30 49.05
C LEU A 174 -16.19 45.53 48.38
N ARG A 175 -17.30 45.30 47.69
CA ARG A 175 -18.01 46.33 46.93
C ARG A 175 -19.42 46.46 47.43
N VAL A 176 -19.88 47.69 47.61
CA VAL A 176 -21.23 47.99 48.10
C VAL A 176 -21.93 48.89 47.11
N HIS A 177 -22.92 48.32 46.43
CA HIS A 177 -23.79 49.03 45.50
C HIS A 177 -25.17 49.24 46.12
N CYS A 178 -25.77 50.38 45.84
CA CYS A 178 -27.15 50.68 46.18
C CYS A 178 -28.04 50.55 44.95
N ARG A 179 -29.23 49.99 45.10
CA ARG A 179 -30.23 49.93 44.04
C ARG A 179 -31.58 50.39 44.55
N ILE A 180 -32.11 51.43 43.92
CA ILE A 180 -33.43 51.99 44.17
C ILE A 180 -34.39 51.33 43.18
N ARG A 181 -35.39 50.61 43.69
CA ARG A 181 -36.41 50.00 42.84
C ARG A 181 -37.41 51.08 42.36
N PRO A 182 -38.02 50.92 41.19
CA PRO A 182 -39.15 51.75 40.80
C PRO A 182 -40.34 51.58 41.76
N LEU A 183 -41.15 52.63 41.85
CA LEU A 183 -42.42 52.62 42.56
C LEU A 183 -43.39 51.69 41.83
N LEU A 184 -44.05 50.82 42.59
CA LEU A 184 -45.03 49.87 42.08
C LEU A 184 -46.45 50.36 42.43
N PRO A 185 -47.49 49.99 41.67
CA PRO A 185 -48.85 50.50 41.87
C PRO A 185 -49.43 50.25 43.27
N PHE A 186 -48.94 49.23 43.98
CA PHE A 186 -49.36 48.89 45.34
C PHE A 186 -48.63 49.70 46.44
N ASP A 187 -47.60 50.48 46.09
CA ASP A 187 -46.92 51.35 47.04
C ASP A 187 -47.76 52.60 47.37
N ASP A 188 -48.61 53.03 46.43
CA ASP A 188 -49.56 54.14 46.63
C ASP A 188 -50.72 53.77 47.58
N GLU A 189 -51.04 52.48 47.74
CA GLU A 189 -52.15 52.03 48.60
C GLU A 189 -51.79 51.90 50.09
N PHE A 190 -50.49 51.85 50.43
CA PHE A 190 -50.03 51.66 51.81
C PHE A 190 -49.92 52.99 52.59
N ASP A 191 -49.97 54.12 51.90
CA ASP A 191 -50.07 55.46 52.49
C ASP A 191 -51.54 55.79 52.78
N GLY A 192 -52.03 55.30 53.91
CA GLY A 192 -53.44 55.34 54.27
C GLY A 192 -54.05 56.75 54.20
N THR A 193 -55.18 56.86 53.51
CA THR A 193 -56.32 57.71 53.87
C THR A 193 -56.03 59.10 54.47
N VAL A 194 -55.22 59.94 53.83
CA VAL A 194 -55.22 61.39 54.13
C VAL A 194 -55.14 62.23 52.85
N LEU A 195 -56.32 62.71 52.46
CA LEU A 195 -56.60 64.00 51.83
C LEU A 195 -55.69 64.47 50.68
N GLN A 196 -56.30 64.50 49.50
CA GLN A 196 -56.00 65.43 48.42
C GLN A 196 -55.63 66.82 49.00
N ASN A 197 -54.36 67.23 48.82
CA ASN A 197 -53.88 68.62 48.60
C ASN A 197 -52.38 68.82 48.91
N SER A 198 -51.50 67.88 48.56
CA SER A 198 -50.06 68.16 48.47
C SER A 198 -49.48 67.40 47.29
N SER A 199 -49.00 68.12 46.27
CA SER A 199 -48.50 67.59 44.99
C SER A 199 -47.17 66.83 45.10
N ASN A 200 -46.80 66.33 46.27
CA ASN A 200 -45.56 65.60 46.49
C ASN A 200 -45.90 64.16 46.86
N SER A 201 -46.20 63.35 45.84
CA SER A 201 -46.18 61.90 45.95
C SER A 201 -44.77 61.46 46.38
N GLY A 202 -44.63 61.18 47.68
CA GLY A 202 -44.08 59.96 48.25
C GLY A 202 -42.68 59.44 47.88
N GLU A 203 -41.88 60.10 47.04
CA GLU A 203 -40.53 59.61 46.76
C GLU A 203 -39.56 60.03 47.89
N VAL A 204 -39.26 59.08 48.78
CA VAL A 204 -38.40 59.28 49.95
C VAL A 204 -36.90 59.20 49.61
N THR A 205 -36.54 58.58 48.49
CA THR A 205 -35.15 58.29 48.10
C THR A 205 -34.86 58.78 46.69
N HIS A 206 -33.80 59.58 46.54
CA HIS A 206 -33.36 60.08 45.24
C HIS A 206 -31.89 59.70 44.99
N ALA A 207 -31.59 59.19 43.79
CA ALA A 207 -30.22 59.12 43.30
C ALA A 207 -29.81 60.53 42.85
N VAL A 208 -28.80 61.11 43.52
CA VAL A 208 -28.29 62.45 43.18
C VAL A 208 -27.28 62.34 42.04
N ASP A 209 -26.43 61.32 42.11
CA ASP A 209 -25.44 60.92 41.12
C ASP A 209 -25.17 59.40 41.24
N ASP A 210 -24.22 58.90 40.46
CA ASP A 210 -23.87 57.47 40.41
C ASP A 210 -23.27 56.93 41.72
N GLU A 211 -22.95 57.76 42.71
CA GLU A 211 -22.29 57.35 43.97
C GLU A 211 -23.08 57.77 45.21
N THR A 212 -24.07 58.67 45.07
CA THR A 212 -24.72 59.36 46.19
C THR A 212 -26.23 59.15 46.17
N VAL A 213 -26.74 58.65 47.30
CA VAL A 213 -28.18 58.54 47.58
C VAL A 213 -28.58 59.57 48.63
N LEU A 214 -29.63 60.33 48.33
CA LEU A 214 -30.30 61.24 49.26
C LEU A 214 -31.60 60.62 49.76
N VAL A 215 -31.73 60.49 51.07
CA VAL A 215 -32.97 60.06 51.73
C VAL A 215 -33.60 61.28 52.40
N LYS A 216 -34.72 61.73 51.85
CA LYS A 216 -35.47 62.89 52.34
C LYS A 216 -36.89 62.48 52.68
N CYS A 217 -37.23 62.47 53.97
CA CYS A 217 -38.60 62.31 54.45
C CYS A 217 -39.06 63.63 55.08
N ASP A 218 -40.12 64.22 54.56
CA ASP A 218 -40.80 65.37 55.17
C ASP A 218 -42.27 65.01 55.38
N HIS A 219 -42.54 64.22 56.42
CA HIS A 219 -43.87 63.74 56.77
C HIS A 219 -44.25 64.27 58.15
N SER A 220 -45.47 64.79 58.30
CA SER A 220 -45.95 65.49 59.50
C SER A 220 -45.95 64.67 60.80
N SER A 221 -45.67 63.37 60.72
CA SER A 221 -45.75 62.40 61.83
C SER A 221 -44.37 62.01 62.38
N TYR A 222 -43.28 62.38 61.70
CA TYR A 222 -41.92 62.04 62.09
C TYR A 222 -41.01 63.28 61.93
N PRO A 223 -39.93 63.42 62.72
CA PRO A 223 -38.97 64.50 62.49
C PRO A 223 -38.38 64.42 61.07
N PRO A 224 -38.12 65.56 60.41
CA PRO A 224 -37.65 65.57 59.03
C PRO A 224 -36.30 64.82 58.94
N ILE A 225 -36.25 63.81 58.08
CA ILE A 225 -35.03 63.03 57.82
C ILE A 225 -34.40 63.60 56.56
N ASN A 226 -33.16 64.04 56.66
CA ASN A 226 -32.34 64.43 55.51
C ASN A 226 -30.96 63.81 55.70
N LYS A 227 -30.72 62.66 55.05
CA LYS A 227 -29.47 61.91 55.17
C LYS A 227 -28.93 61.57 53.80
N THR A 228 -27.62 61.77 53.64
CA THR A 228 -26.88 61.43 52.42
C THR A 228 -25.98 60.24 52.70
N TYR A 229 -25.98 59.26 51.80
CA TYR A 229 -25.13 58.08 51.85
C TYR A 229 -24.29 57.98 50.58
N HIS A 230 -23.07 57.47 50.71
CA HIS A 230 -22.13 57.28 49.60
C HIS A 230 -21.87 55.79 49.40
N PHE A 231 -21.92 55.36 48.14
CA PHE A 231 -21.75 53.98 47.69
C PHE A 231 -20.81 53.97 46.49
N GLU A 232 -20.27 52.79 46.16
CA GLU A 232 -19.41 52.64 44.97
C GLU A 232 -20.20 52.75 43.67
N ARG A 233 -21.48 52.37 43.71
CA ARG A 233 -22.42 52.65 42.63
C ARG A 233 -23.86 52.71 43.15
N VAL A 234 -24.65 53.61 42.59
CA VAL A 234 -26.07 53.81 42.86
C VAL A 234 -26.83 53.58 41.58
N TYR A 235 -27.76 52.62 41.61
CA TYR A 235 -28.67 52.33 40.52
C TYR A 235 -30.04 52.93 40.82
N GLY A 236 -30.52 53.80 39.94
CA GLY A 236 -31.83 54.42 40.02
C GLY A 236 -32.96 53.52 39.52
N PRO A 237 -34.23 53.98 39.65
CA PRO A 237 -35.42 53.25 39.19
C PRO A 237 -35.42 52.88 37.70
N ALA A 238 -34.71 53.66 36.87
CA ALA A 238 -34.63 53.48 35.43
C ALA A 238 -33.57 52.44 35.01
N ASP A 239 -32.66 52.06 35.90
CA ASP A 239 -31.54 51.19 35.56
C ASP A 239 -31.98 49.74 35.40
N SER A 240 -31.50 49.13 34.33
CA SER A 240 -31.90 47.80 33.91
C SER A 240 -31.17 46.70 34.69
N GLN A 241 -31.67 45.47 34.57
CA GLN A 241 -30.98 44.29 35.10
C GLN A 241 -29.63 44.05 34.42
N SER A 242 -29.48 44.50 33.17
CA SER A 242 -28.23 44.38 32.42
C SER A 242 -27.16 45.30 32.99
N ASP A 243 -27.52 46.52 33.38
CA ASP A 243 -26.59 47.51 33.94
C ASP A 243 -26.03 47.05 35.29
N VAL A 244 -26.89 46.43 36.11
CA VAL A 244 -26.48 45.79 37.38
C VAL A 244 -25.57 44.58 37.11
N PHE A 245 -25.89 43.76 36.09
CA PHE A 245 -25.08 42.59 35.74
C PHE A 245 -23.70 42.98 35.17
N GLY A 246 -23.58 44.13 34.51
CA GLY A 246 -22.32 44.62 33.95
C GLY A 246 -21.18 44.72 34.98
N GLU A 247 -21.48 45.07 36.23
CA GLU A 247 -20.48 45.11 37.31
C GLU A 247 -20.19 43.73 37.92
N VAL A 248 -21.12 42.79 37.82
CA VAL A 248 -20.97 41.41 38.32
C VAL A 248 -20.23 40.52 37.31
N CYS A 249 -20.37 40.79 36.01
CA CYS A 249 -19.79 39.99 34.93
C CYS A 249 -18.25 39.81 35.06
N PRO A 250 -17.44 40.84 35.36
CA PRO A 250 -16.01 40.66 35.63
C PRO A 250 -15.72 39.69 36.79
N LEU A 251 -16.59 39.62 37.81
CA LEU A 251 -16.41 38.69 38.91
C LEU A 251 -16.62 37.22 38.47
N LEU A 252 -17.44 36.97 37.45
CA LEU A 252 -17.57 35.62 36.86
C LEU A 252 -16.25 35.16 36.22
N THR A 253 -15.49 36.08 35.63
CA THR A 253 -14.15 35.76 35.11
C THR A 253 -13.21 35.36 36.25
N SER A 254 -13.27 36.04 37.40
CA SER A 254 -12.53 35.66 38.60
C SER A 254 -12.94 34.27 39.13
N LEU A 255 -14.24 33.94 39.09
CA LEU A 255 -14.75 32.61 39.43
C LEU A 255 -14.16 31.52 38.53
N LEU A 256 -14.13 31.76 37.20
CA LEU A 256 -13.52 30.84 36.23
C LEU A 256 -12.01 30.70 36.41
N ASP A 257 -11.35 31.77 36.86
CA ASP A 257 -9.94 31.79 37.23
C ASP A 257 -9.68 31.16 38.63
N GLY A 258 -10.70 30.58 39.29
CA GLY A 258 -10.58 29.80 40.53
C GLY A 258 -10.67 30.61 41.83
N TYR A 259 -11.21 31.83 41.79
CA TYR A 259 -11.47 32.63 42.99
C TYR A 259 -12.89 32.43 43.52
N ASN A 260 -13.05 32.53 44.84
CA ASN A 260 -14.37 32.48 45.47
C ASN A 260 -15.02 33.86 45.37
N VAL A 261 -16.20 33.92 44.75
CA VAL A 261 -17.00 35.14 44.62
C VAL A 261 -18.31 34.98 45.36
N CYS A 262 -18.71 36.00 46.11
CA CYS A 262 -19.98 36.04 46.80
C CYS A 262 -20.73 37.33 46.46
N VAL A 263 -21.96 37.19 45.97
CA VAL A 263 -22.88 38.30 45.70
C VAL A 263 -24.08 38.14 46.63
N MET A 264 -24.34 39.17 47.44
CA MET A 264 -25.45 39.17 48.39
C MET A 264 -26.34 40.39 48.14
N ALA A 265 -27.65 40.20 48.18
CA ALA A 265 -28.62 41.28 48.14
C ALA A 265 -29.18 41.53 49.56
N TYR A 266 -29.06 42.76 50.06
CA TYR A 266 -29.51 43.17 51.39
C TYR A 266 -30.63 44.21 51.30
N GLY A 267 -31.57 44.19 52.27
CA GLY A 267 -32.69 45.14 52.34
C GLY A 267 -33.96 44.54 52.96
N GLN A 268 -34.94 45.38 53.28
CA GLN A 268 -36.23 44.96 53.84
C GLN A 268 -37.07 44.13 52.87
N THR A 269 -38.08 43.41 53.38
CA THR A 269 -39.07 42.72 52.51
C THR A 269 -39.75 43.72 51.57
N GLY A 270 -39.89 43.36 50.29
CA GLY A 270 -40.42 44.26 49.26
C GLY A 270 -39.39 45.22 48.62
N SER A 271 -38.13 45.24 49.06
CA SER A 271 -37.09 46.14 48.50
C SER A 271 -36.50 45.72 47.16
N GLY A 272 -36.94 44.60 46.56
CA GLY A 272 -36.43 44.14 45.26
C GLY A 272 -35.22 43.19 45.30
N LYS A 273 -34.88 42.59 46.46
CA LYS A 273 -33.79 41.59 46.57
C LYS A 273 -33.95 40.39 45.60
N SER A 274 -35.10 39.71 45.67
CA SER A 274 -35.39 38.56 44.80
C SER A 274 -35.45 38.95 43.32
N HIS A 275 -36.01 40.13 43.03
CA HIS A 275 -36.05 40.69 41.68
C HIS A 275 -34.62 40.94 41.14
N THR A 276 -33.70 41.43 41.97
CA THR A 276 -32.30 41.64 41.57
C THR A 276 -31.57 40.32 41.30
N MET A 277 -31.72 39.34 42.20
CA MET A 277 -31.00 38.06 42.08
C MET A 277 -31.58 37.12 41.02
N LEU A 278 -32.90 36.99 40.93
CA LEU A 278 -33.58 36.01 40.07
C LEU A 278 -34.31 36.65 38.88
N GLY A 279 -34.67 37.94 38.96
CA GLY A 279 -35.54 38.60 37.99
C GLY A 279 -37.02 38.48 38.38
N PRO A 280 -37.95 38.95 37.52
CA PRO A 280 -39.37 38.73 37.71
C PRO A 280 -39.66 37.24 37.78
N SER A 281 -40.46 36.82 38.77
CA SER A 281 -40.93 35.44 38.86
C SER A 281 -41.78 35.12 37.63
N VAL A 282 -41.28 34.24 36.77
CA VAL A 282 -42.05 33.66 35.66
C VAL A 282 -43.17 32.82 36.26
N GLN A 283 -44.34 33.42 36.49
CA GLN A 283 -45.55 32.67 36.77
C GLN A 283 -45.96 31.95 35.48
N HIS A 284 -45.76 30.63 35.45
CA HIS A 284 -46.33 29.63 34.55
C HIS A 284 -46.83 30.08 33.17
N GLY A 285 -45.98 29.92 32.15
CA GLY A 285 -46.35 29.84 30.73
C GLY A 285 -45.16 29.42 29.87
N PRO A 286 -45.33 28.68 28.77
CA PRO A 286 -44.21 28.27 27.92
C PRO A 286 -43.68 29.51 27.19
N ALA A 287 -42.56 30.06 27.65
CA ALA A 287 -41.96 31.24 27.05
C ALA A 287 -41.23 30.88 25.75
N LEU A 288 -41.60 31.58 24.67
CA LEU A 288 -40.87 31.61 23.39
C LEU A 288 -39.45 32.17 23.58
N PRO A 289 -38.47 31.78 22.74
CA PRO A 289 -37.05 31.90 23.07
C PRO A 289 -36.36 33.26 22.83
N SER A 290 -37.06 34.35 22.47
CA SER A 290 -36.35 35.54 21.95
C SER A 290 -36.48 36.89 22.69
N ASP A 291 -37.52 37.17 23.49
CA ASP A 291 -37.69 38.52 24.07
C ASP A 291 -37.53 38.60 25.60
N SER A 292 -37.32 37.47 26.29
CA SER A 292 -37.34 37.41 27.77
C SER A 292 -35.99 37.67 28.44
N GLN A 293 -34.90 37.85 27.69
CA GLN A 293 -33.54 37.98 28.26
C GLN A 293 -33.28 39.33 28.93
N SER A 294 -34.07 40.38 28.68
CA SER A 294 -33.84 41.74 29.19
C SER A 294 -34.16 41.92 30.68
N HIS A 295 -35.01 41.06 31.26
CA HIS A 295 -35.43 41.18 32.66
C HIS A 295 -34.84 40.13 33.62
N LEU A 296 -34.05 39.18 33.11
CA LEU A 296 -33.40 38.16 33.93
C LEU A 296 -32.52 38.78 35.02
N GLY A 297 -32.54 38.19 36.22
CA GLY A 297 -31.70 38.61 37.35
C GLY A 297 -30.25 38.15 37.21
N ILE A 298 -29.44 38.46 38.24
CA ILE A 298 -28.01 38.15 38.27
C ILE A 298 -27.74 36.65 38.11
N VAL A 299 -28.49 35.79 38.81
CA VAL A 299 -28.28 34.32 38.82
C VAL A 299 -28.52 33.68 37.45
N PRO A 300 -29.69 33.85 36.79
CA PRO A 300 -29.91 33.25 35.47
C PRO A 300 -28.95 33.79 34.40
N ARG A 301 -28.60 35.09 34.45
CA ARG A 301 -27.59 35.68 33.53
C ARG A 301 -26.19 35.11 33.77
N ALA A 302 -25.78 34.97 35.03
CA ALA A 302 -24.51 34.37 35.36
C ALA A 302 -24.42 32.92 34.88
N ALA A 303 -25.50 32.15 35.03
CA ALA A 303 -25.57 30.79 34.50
C ALA A 303 -25.43 30.78 32.97
N GLU A 304 -26.19 31.63 32.26
CA GLU A 304 -26.11 31.75 30.81
C GLU A 304 -24.70 32.14 30.33
N GLU A 305 -24.06 33.12 30.97
CA GLU A 305 -22.71 33.57 30.64
C GLU A 305 -21.67 32.47 30.88
N LEU A 306 -21.78 31.77 32.01
CA LEU A 306 -20.89 30.66 32.33
C LEU A 306 -21.01 29.54 31.29
N PHE A 307 -22.22 29.14 30.91
CA PHE A 307 -22.40 28.05 29.93
C PHE A 307 -22.16 28.50 28.48
N SER A 308 -22.41 29.77 28.15
CA SER A 308 -22.09 30.34 26.83
C SER A 308 -20.59 30.46 26.61
N GLY A 309 -19.84 30.85 27.65
CA GLY A 309 -18.38 30.89 27.61
C GLY A 309 -17.73 29.51 27.43
N HIS A 310 -18.39 28.42 27.89
CA HIS A 310 -17.93 27.05 27.64
C HIS A 310 -18.33 26.52 26.26
N ALA A 311 -19.39 27.05 25.63
CA ALA A 311 -19.82 26.67 24.29
C ALA A 311 -19.03 27.43 23.18
N GLY A 312 -18.56 28.65 23.47
CA GLY A 312 -17.84 29.52 22.53
C GLY A 312 -16.42 29.08 22.15
N ASP A 313 -15.80 28.18 22.90
CA ASP A 313 -14.47 27.62 22.57
C ASP A 313 -14.51 26.51 21.49
N SER A 314 -15.70 26.21 20.95
CA SER A 314 -15.88 25.20 19.88
C SER A 314 -16.07 25.78 18.46
N SER A 315 -16.28 27.09 18.30
CA SER A 315 -16.68 27.65 16.99
C SER A 315 -15.77 28.73 16.39
N ASN A 316 -14.65 29.10 17.03
CA ASN A 316 -13.70 30.07 16.44
C ASN A 316 -12.24 29.58 16.32
N CYS A 317 -12.06 28.25 16.27
CA CYS A 317 -10.85 27.64 15.73
C CYS A 317 -11.16 27.05 14.34
N PRO A 318 -10.57 27.52 13.23
CA PRO A 318 -10.58 26.76 11.99
C PRO A 318 -9.61 25.59 12.16
N GLY A 319 -10.07 24.51 12.80
CA GLY A 319 -9.20 23.37 13.10
C GLY A 319 -9.72 22.39 14.14
N TYR A 320 -11.03 22.16 14.23
CA TYR A 320 -11.58 20.95 14.86
C TYR A 320 -12.43 20.21 13.84
N GLY A 321 -11.75 19.62 12.86
CA GLY A 321 -12.21 18.39 12.21
C GLY A 321 -11.42 17.24 12.83
N GLU A 322 -12.12 16.19 13.24
CA GLU A 322 -11.60 14.91 13.75
C GLU A 322 -11.24 14.83 15.25
N SER A 323 -12.27 14.52 16.05
CA SER A 323 -12.08 13.74 17.28
C SER A 323 -13.24 12.76 17.52
N GLN A 324 -13.59 11.98 16.49
CA GLN A 324 -14.42 10.76 16.63
C GLN A 324 -13.85 9.52 15.93
N LEU A 325 -12.66 9.58 15.32
CA LEU A 325 -12.02 8.44 14.65
C LEU A 325 -10.64 8.04 15.22
N ALA A 326 -10.09 8.76 16.20
CA ALA A 326 -8.77 8.46 16.78
C ALA A 326 -8.80 7.42 17.93
N GLY A 327 -9.99 7.02 18.43
CA GLY A 327 -10.10 6.03 19.51
C GLY A 327 -9.86 4.59 19.04
N THR A 328 -10.19 4.26 17.79
CA THR A 328 -10.17 2.88 17.29
C THR A 328 -8.80 2.45 16.77
N ALA A 329 -8.00 3.36 16.22
CA ALA A 329 -6.67 3.04 15.71
C ALA A 329 -5.65 2.79 16.85
N GLY A 330 -5.68 3.62 17.89
CA GLY A 330 -4.82 3.43 19.08
C GLY A 330 -5.17 2.17 19.88
N GLN A 331 -6.46 1.82 19.99
CA GLN A 331 -6.88 0.56 20.62
C GLN A 331 -6.52 -0.68 19.78
N GLN A 332 -6.59 -0.61 18.44
CA GLN A 332 -6.16 -1.71 17.57
C GLN A 332 -4.64 -1.92 17.60
N GLU A 333 -3.84 -0.86 17.69
CA GLU A 333 -2.38 -1.01 17.84
C GLU A 333 -1.99 -1.54 19.22
N LEU A 334 -2.69 -1.10 20.28
CA LEU A 334 -2.48 -1.62 21.63
C LEU A 334 -2.87 -3.11 21.75
N GLU A 335 -4.00 -3.52 21.15
CA GLU A 335 -4.42 -4.94 21.11
C GLU A 335 -3.48 -5.80 20.26
N ARG A 336 -2.95 -5.27 19.15
CA ARG A 336 -1.93 -5.98 18.35
C ARG A 336 -0.62 -6.14 19.12
N ALA A 337 -0.20 -5.11 19.85
CA ALA A 337 0.99 -5.19 20.70
C ALA A 337 0.81 -6.18 21.87
N GLN A 338 -0.40 -6.24 22.46
CA GLN A 338 -0.73 -7.20 23.52
C GLN A 338 -0.74 -8.65 23.00
N ARG A 339 -1.33 -8.92 21.83
CA ARG A 339 -1.30 -10.26 21.21
C ARG A 339 0.13 -10.68 20.83
N ALA A 340 0.94 -9.77 20.32
CA ALA A 340 2.34 -10.08 20.00
C ALA A 340 3.16 -10.43 21.26
N MET A 341 2.90 -9.77 22.39
CA MET A 341 3.53 -10.14 23.67
C MET A 341 3.03 -11.48 24.22
N GLU A 342 1.74 -11.79 24.07
CA GLU A 342 1.20 -13.10 24.49
C GLU A 342 1.72 -14.26 23.63
N GLU A 343 1.87 -14.07 22.31
CA GLU A 343 2.46 -15.07 21.41
C GLU A 343 3.94 -15.32 21.72
N GLN A 344 4.72 -14.27 22.03
CA GLN A 344 6.12 -14.44 22.45
C GLN A 344 6.24 -15.15 23.81
N SER A 345 5.31 -14.88 24.74
CA SER A 345 5.24 -15.55 26.04
C SER A 345 4.84 -17.03 25.90
N ALA A 346 3.93 -17.36 24.99
CA ALA A 346 3.54 -18.74 24.68
C ALA A 346 4.67 -19.52 23.98
N ALA A 347 5.41 -18.88 23.06
CA ALA A 347 6.58 -19.47 22.42
C ALA A 347 7.69 -19.80 23.43
N HIS A 348 7.93 -18.92 24.41
CA HIS A 348 8.92 -19.18 25.46
C HIS A 348 8.52 -20.31 26.42
N LYS A 349 7.22 -20.51 26.68
CA LYS A 349 6.72 -21.62 27.50
C LYS A 349 6.80 -22.98 26.79
N SER A 350 6.74 -22.99 25.46
CA SER A 350 6.87 -24.21 24.64
C SER A 350 8.30 -24.75 24.61
N VAL A 351 9.31 -23.87 24.64
CA VAL A 351 10.73 -24.27 24.57
C VAL A 351 11.32 -24.67 25.93
N GLY A 352 10.67 -24.31 27.04
CA GLY A 352 11.11 -24.67 28.40
C GLY A 352 10.56 -25.99 28.95
N GLY A 353 9.81 -26.76 28.15
CA GLY A 353 9.14 -27.99 28.54
C GLY A 353 9.64 -29.21 27.76
N THR A 354 10.94 -29.48 27.80
CA THR A 354 11.56 -30.77 27.41
C THR A 354 12.62 -31.14 28.41
#